data_AF-I3DZT8-F1
#
_entry.id   AF-I3DZT8-F1
#
_cell.length_a   1.000
_cell.length_b   1.000
_cell.length_c   1.000
_cell.angle_alpha   90.00
_cell.angle_beta   90.00
_cell.angle_gamma   90.00
#
_symmetry.space_group_name_H-M   'P 1'
#
loop_
_entity.id
_entity.type
_entity.pdbx_description
1 polymer ?
#
loop_
_entity_poly.entity_id
_entity_poly.type
_entity_poly.pdbx_seq_one_letter_code
_entity_poly.pdbx_strand_id
1 'polypeptide(L)'
;MAILPVQRAASSSTTTFTDPTKAGAVTAAVTGVGTLATGIGNVPDIWPQYDDYDAPNNATLLGTPQLVWDGFSFPAGQTLYFSQAFSISSLEDHVVVSTVFADNAHILFIEEVDPTGTMVVQSITPPAGLNDGIMNPLAGVTTDVSAPYNWKTLRQYSKIFTPMSTDNFIVLTVQAINYNPNGPVNPAGVAFVADFYRSKLL
;
A
#
# COMPACT_ATOMS: atom_id res chain seq x y z
N MET A 1 24.09 14.41 9.41
CA MET A 1 22.65 14.38 9.10
C MET A 1 22.04 13.25 9.90
N ALA A 2 21.21 13.55 10.89
CA ALA A 2 20.57 12.52 11.70
C ALA A 2 19.26 12.11 11.01
N ILE A 3 19.09 10.81 10.78
CA ILE A 3 17.83 10.25 10.28
C ILE A 3 17.04 9.78 11.50
N LEU A 4 15.84 10.33 11.67
CA LEU A 4 14.95 9.96 12.77
C LEU A 4 13.79 9.15 12.18
N PRO A 5 13.52 7.93 12.67
CA PRO A 5 12.33 7.20 12.29
C PRO A 5 11.11 8.00 12.74
N VAL A 6 10.15 8.21 11.84
CA VAL A 6 8.88 8.85 12.16
C VAL A 6 7.85 7.77 12.44
N GLN A 7 7.61 6.90 11.45
CA GLN A 7 6.56 5.89 11.53
C GLN A 7 6.79 4.79 10.48
N ARG A 8 6.42 3.55 10.82
CA ARG A 8 6.14 2.49 9.84
C ARG A 8 4.63 2.29 9.77
N ALA A 9 4.09 2.12 8.57
CA ALA A 9 2.82 1.44 8.38
C ALA A 9 3.02 0.12 7.67
N ALA A 10 2.27 -0.86 8.11
CA ALA A 10 2.08 -2.11 7.41
C ALA A 10 0.58 -2.29 7.14
N SER A 11 0.23 -2.87 5.99
CA SER A 11 -1.16 -3.23 5.69
C SER A 11 -1.72 -4.09 6.81
N SER A 12 -2.92 -3.76 7.28
CA SER A 12 -3.58 -4.46 8.39
C SER A 12 -5.08 -4.26 8.37
N SER A 13 -5.82 -5.20 8.98
CA SER A 13 -7.27 -5.08 9.13
C SER A 13 -7.72 -4.03 10.16
N THR A 14 -6.77 -3.35 10.81
CA THR A 14 -7.04 -2.34 11.85
C THR A 14 -6.68 -0.92 11.44
N THR A 15 -5.82 -0.76 10.43
CA THR A 15 -5.32 0.57 10.01
C THR A 15 -5.48 0.84 8.53
N THR A 16 -5.72 -0.19 7.70
CA THR A 16 -5.90 -0.01 6.25
C THR A 16 -7.38 0.15 5.93
N PHE A 17 -7.74 1.30 5.37
CA PHE A 17 -9.08 1.55 4.87
C PHE A 17 -9.19 1.11 3.42
N THR A 18 -10.36 0.60 3.03
CA THR A 18 -10.64 0.17 1.66
C THR A 18 -11.93 0.76 1.11
N ASP A 19 -11.92 1.08 -0.18
CA ASP A 19 -13.07 1.63 -0.90
C ASP A 19 -12.97 1.31 -2.41
N PRO A 20 -14.09 1.22 -3.15
CA PRO A 20 -14.07 1.12 -4.61
C PRO A 20 -13.49 2.35 -5.32
N THR A 21 -13.30 3.47 -4.63
CA THR A 21 -12.75 4.71 -5.16
C THR A 21 -11.52 5.18 -4.36
N LYS A 22 -10.55 5.79 -5.05
CA LYS A 22 -9.37 6.39 -4.40
C LYS A 22 -9.77 7.44 -3.36
N ALA A 23 -10.69 8.33 -3.73
CA ALA A 23 -11.12 9.42 -2.86
C ALA A 23 -11.77 8.89 -1.57
N GLY A 24 -12.64 7.88 -1.67
CA GLY A 24 -13.27 7.25 -0.50
C GLY A 24 -12.24 6.64 0.45
N ALA A 25 -11.28 5.87 -0.08
CA ALA A 25 -10.24 5.23 0.74
C ALA A 25 -9.32 6.28 1.40
N VAL A 26 -8.93 7.33 0.67
CA VAL A 26 -8.09 8.43 1.19
C VAL A 26 -8.81 9.20 2.30
N THR A 27 -10.06 9.64 2.07
CA THR A 27 -10.84 10.35 3.08
C THR A 27 -11.05 9.47 4.32
N ALA A 28 -11.33 8.18 4.14
CA ALA A 28 -11.48 7.24 5.26
C ALA A 28 -10.18 7.10 6.07
N ALA A 29 -9.03 7.02 5.40
CA ALA A 29 -7.74 6.94 6.06
C ALA A 29 -7.39 8.21 6.85
N VAL A 30 -7.67 9.40 6.29
CA VAL A 30 -7.39 10.69 6.96
C VAL A 30 -8.32 10.92 8.15
N THR A 31 -9.62 10.61 7.99
CA THR A 31 -10.62 10.84 9.05
C THR A 31 -10.67 9.72 10.09
N GLY A 32 -10.10 8.56 9.79
CA GLY A 32 -10.23 7.34 10.60
C GLY A 32 -11.63 6.73 10.56
N VAL A 33 -12.47 7.09 9.59
CA VAL A 33 -13.87 6.66 9.49
C VAL A 33 -14.14 6.07 8.11
N GLY A 34 -14.51 4.79 8.07
CA GLY A 34 -14.85 4.09 6.84
C GLY A 34 -14.77 2.57 6.99
N THR A 35 -14.68 1.86 5.88
CA THR A 35 -14.52 0.41 5.86
C THR A 35 -13.04 0.07 6.02
N LEU A 36 -12.71 -0.69 7.07
CA LEU A 36 -11.40 -1.30 7.22
C LEU A 36 -11.30 -2.52 6.30
N ALA A 37 -10.10 -2.75 5.77
CA ALA A 37 -9.80 -3.95 5.03
C ALA A 37 -9.89 -5.19 5.95
N THR A 38 -10.16 -6.34 5.35
CA THR A 38 -10.17 -7.64 6.02
C THR A 38 -8.83 -8.31 5.81
N GLY A 39 -8.22 -8.85 6.87
CA GLY A 39 -7.06 -9.73 6.76
C GLY A 39 -7.48 -11.08 6.21
N ILE A 40 -7.09 -11.39 4.98
CA ILE A 40 -7.56 -12.59 4.25
C ILE A 40 -6.64 -13.80 4.41
N GLY A 41 -5.50 -13.61 5.09
CA GLY A 41 -4.47 -14.63 5.22
C GLY A 41 -3.61 -14.76 3.97
N ASN A 42 -2.58 -15.61 4.07
CA ASN A 42 -1.71 -15.93 2.95
C ASN A 42 -2.15 -17.24 2.29
N VAL A 43 -1.80 -17.45 1.02
CA VAL A 43 -1.89 -18.76 0.36
C VAL A 43 -0.53 -19.45 0.52
N PRO A 44 -0.38 -20.41 1.45
CA PRO A 44 0.90 -21.04 1.73
C PRO A 44 1.50 -21.67 0.46
N ASP A 45 2.83 -21.65 0.36
CA ASP A 45 3.63 -22.24 -0.73
C ASP A 45 3.41 -21.67 -2.14
N ILE A 46 2.48 -20.71 -2.31
CA ILE A 46 2.18 -20.06 -3.59
C ILE A 46 2.62 -18.60 -3.54
N TRP A 47 2.16 -17.85 -2.54
CA TRP A 47 2.45 -16.43 -2.40
C TRP A 47 3.71 -16.19 -1.54
N PRO A 48 4.45 -15.09 -1.79
CA PRO A 48 5.52 -14.64 -0.91
C PRO A 48 5.05 -14.58 0.55
N GLN A 49 5.88 -15.08 1.45
CA GLN A 49 5.62 -14.99 2.89
C GLN A 49 6.44 -13.84 3.48
N TYR A 50 5.81 -13.06 4.36
CA TYR A 50 6.51 -12.09 5.19
C TYR A 50 6.81 -12.75 6.53
N ASP A 51 8.08 -13.09 6.74
CA ASP A 51 8.58 -13.60 8.01
C ASP A 51 9.68 -12.68 8.56
N ASP A 52 9.79 -12.67 9.89
CA ASP A 52 10.90 -12.03 10.57
C ASP A 52 12.15 -12.93 10.52
N TYR A 53 13.32 -12.36 10.72
CA TYR A 53 14.54 -13.16 10.90
C TYR A 53 14.45 -13.95 12.21
N ASP A 54 15.08 -15.12 12.28
CA ASP A 54 15.03 -16.02 13.45
C ASP A 54 15.54 -15.38 14.77
N ALA A 55 16.34 -14.31 14.68
CA ALA A 55 16.87 -13.59 15.82
C ALA A 55 16.96 -12.09 15.52
N PRO A 56 15.82 -11.37 15.48
CA PRO A 56 15.83 -9.95 15.19
C PRO A 56 16.42 -9.19 16.39
N ASN A 57 17.28 -8.20 16.11
CA ASN A 57 17.83 -7.32 17.15
C ASN A 57 16.77 -6.38 17.76
N ASN A 58 15.55 -6.40 17.22
CA ASN A 58 14.38 -5.67 17.70
C ASN A 58 13.33 -6.69 18.16
N ALA A 59 12.67 -6.45 19.30
CA ALA A 59 11.72 -7.40 19.89
C ALA A 59 10.44 -7.61 19.04
N THR A 60 10.18 -6.76 18.04
CA THR A 60 9.01 -6.87 17.15
C THR A 60 9.26 -6.08 15.87
N LEU A 61 8.80 -6.59 14.72
CA LEU A 61 8.59 -5.76 13.53
C LEU A 61 7.68 -4.58 13.90
N LEU A 62 7.96 -3.38 13.39
CA LEU A 62 7.08 -2.21 13.53
C LEU A 62 5.80 -2.37 12.67
N GLY A 63 5.05 -3.47 12.88
CA GLY A 63 3.95 -3.93 12.05
C GLY A 63 4.40 -4.96 11.01
N THR A 64 3.82 -6.16 11.08
CA THR A 64 3.94 -7.21 10.06
C THR A 64 2.85 -6.98 9.02
N PRO A 65 3.16 -6.84 7.72
CA PRO A 65 2.13 -6.62 6.71
C PRO A 65 1.22 -7.84 6.63
N GLN A 66 -0.08 -7.61 6.76
CA GLN A 66 -1.12 -8.57 6.45
C GLN A 66 -1.49 -8.46 4.98
N LEU A 67 -1.78 -9.59 4.37
CA LEU A 67 -2.52 -9.62 3.11
C LEU A 67 -3.96 -9.25 3.39
N VAL A 68 -4.42 -8.18 2.74
CA VAL A 68 -5.74 -7.60 2.97
C VAL A 68 -6.56 -7.49 1.68
N TRP A 69 -7.88 -7.50 1.85
CA TRP A 69 -8.87 -7.21 0.81
C TRP A 69 -10.13 -6.56 1.43
N ASP A 70 -11.25 -6.40 0.72
CA ASP A 70 -12.51 -5.92 1.36
C ASP A 70 -13.25 -7.01 2.16
N GLY A 71 -12.97 -8.29 1.89
CA GLY A 71 -13.59 -9.42 2.56
C GLY A 71 -13.06 -10.76 2.04
N PHE A 72 -13.79 -11.84 2.33
CA PHE A 72 -13.47 -13.19 1.86
C PHE A 72 -14.14 -13.56 0.53
N SER A 73 -14.83 -12.61 -0.10
CA SER A 73 -15.31 -12.73 -1.47
C SER A 73 -14.31 -12.04 -2.40
N PHE A 74 -13.84 -12.76 -3.42
CA PHE A 74 -12.90 -12.23 -4.41
C PHE A 74 -13.53 -12.22 -5.82
N PRO A 75 -14.51 -11.32 -6.10
CA PRO A 75 -15.09 -11.20 -7.43
C PRO A 75 -14.02 -10.89 -8.48
N ALA A 76 -14.04 -11.63 -9.59
CA ALA A 76 -13.18 -11.36 -10.72
C ALA A 76 -13.50 -9.97 -11.30
N GLY A 77 -12.44 -9.22 -11.59
CA GLY A 77 -12.48 -7.84 -12.08
C GLY A 77 -12.77 -6.77 -11.05
N GLN A 78 -12.91 -7.13 -9.77
CA GLN A 78 -13.02 -6.15 -8.71
C GLN A 78 -11.74 -5.32 -8.61
N THR A 79 -11.89 -4.00 -8.58
CA THR A 79 -10.80 -3.06 -8.28
C THR A 79 -11.12 -2.35 -6.98
N LEU A 80 -10.14 -2.29 -6.08
CA LEU A 80 -10.24 -1.62 -4.79
C LEU A 80 -9.04 -0.73 -4.55
N TYR A 81 -9.23 0.24 -3.67
CA TYR A 81 -8.19 1.12 -3.17
C TYR A 81 -7.97 0.83 -1.69
N PHE A 82 -6.71 0.84 -1.25
CA PHE A 82 -6.29 0.54 0.11
C PHE A 82 -5.41 1.68 0.61
N SER A 83 -5.84 2.39 1.65
CA SER A 83 -5.19 3.62 2.10
C SER A 83 -4.83 3.62 3.58
N GLN A 84 -3.69 4.24 3.90
CA GLN A 84 -3.27 4.61 5.26
C GLN A 84 -2.74 6.03 5.27
N ALA A 85 -3.06 6.79 6.32
CA ALA A 85 -2.65 8.17 6.50
C ALA A 85 -1.64 8.34 7.64
N PHE A 86 -0.77 9.34 7.50
CA PHE A 86 0.29 9.67 8.44
C PHE A 86 0.25 11.17 8.73
N SER A 87 0.22 11.52 10.01
CA SER A 87 0.32 12.92 10.43
C SER A 87 1.73 13.45 10.19
N ILE A 88 1.83 14.69 9.73
CA ILE A 88 3.10 15.36 9.47
C ILE A 88 3.50 16.14 10.73
N SER A 89 4.64 15.79 11.33
CA SER A 89 5.10 16.42 12.59
C SER A 89 6.06 17.60 12.38
N SER A 90 6.54 17.81 11.15
CA SER A 90 7.57 18.80 10.83
C SER A 90 7.61 19.07 9.32
N LEU A 91 8.13 20.24 8.93
CA LEU A 91 8.42 20.61 7.54
C LEU A 91 9.87 20.33 7.12
N GLU A 92 10.64 19.63 7.95
CA GLU A 92 11.95 19.09 7.54
C GLU A 92 11.79 18.09 6.38
N ASP A 93 12.88 17.81 5.68
CA ASP A 93 12.87 16.78 4.62
C ASP A 93 12.54 15.40 5.21
N HIS A 94 11.68 14.68 4.49
CA HIS A 94 11.29 13.31 4.80
C HIS A 94 11.78 12.36 3.72
N VAL A 95 11.97 11.11 4.10
CA VAL A 95 12.21 9.99 3.19
C VAL A 95 11.08 9.00 3.37
N VAL A 96 10.42 8.63 2.28
CA VAL A 96 9.52 7.50 2.25
C VAL A 96 10.21 6.33 1.57
N VAL A 97 10.06 5.13 2.14
CA VAL A 97 10.44 3.85 1.53
C VAL A 97 9.22 2.94 1.59
N SER A 98 8.74 2.48 0.44
CA SER A 98 7.56 1.63 0.34
C SER A 98 7.89 0.33 -0.37
N THR A 99 7.31 -0.77 0.11
CA THR A 99 7.29 -2.08 -0.56
C THR A 99 5.84 -2.53 -0.71
N VAL A 100 5.47 -2.99 -1.90
CA VAL A 100 4.12 -3.48 -2.21
C VAL A 100 4.20 -4.86 -2.87
N PHE A 101 3.31 -5.74 -2.45
CA PHE A 101 2.94 -6.99 -3.11
C PHE A 101 1.45 -6.94 -3.44
N ALA A 102 1.07 -7.44 -4.60
CA ALA A 102 -0.31 -7.70 -4.96
C ALA A 102 -0.40 -9.00 -5.77
N ASP A 103 -1.47 -9.77 -5.62
CA ASP A 103 -1.66 -11.02 -6.38
C ASP A 103 -1.81 -10.79 -7.90
N ASN A 104 -2.16 -9.60 -8.34
CA ASN A 104 -2.28 -9.30 -9.78
C ASN A 104 -1.58 -7.99 -10.13
N ALA A 105 -2.32 -6.98 -10.58
CA ALA A 105 -1.79 -5.66 -10.86
C ALA A 105 -2.13 -4.68 -9.74
N HIS A 106 -1.27 -3.68 -9.58
CA HIS A 106 -1.52 -2.59 -8.68
C HIS A 106 -0.93 -1.26 -9.18
N ILE A 107 -1.42 -0.17 -8.58
CA ILE A 107 -0.85 1.16 -8.72
C ILE A 107 -0.63 1.75 -7.32
N LEU A 108 0.60 2.14 -7.02
CA LEU A 108 0.95 2.83 -5.78
C LEU A 108 0.89 4.35 -5.98
N PHE A 109 0.17 5.02 -5.09
CA PHE A 109 0.15 6.48 -4.93
C PHE A 109 0.69 6.82 -3.54
N ILE A 110 1.58 7.80 -3.48
CA ILE A 110 2.00 8.43 -2.22
C ILE A 110 1.82 9.93 -2.41
N GLU A 111 0.97 10.53 -1.60
CA GLU A 111 0.49 11.90 -1.78
C GLU A 111 0.42 12.61 -0.45
N GLU A 112 0.68 13.92 -0.46
CA GLU A 112 0.28 14.79 0.63
C GLU A 112 -1.12 15.31 0.33
N VAL A 113 -2.03 15.18 1.30
CA VAL A 113 -3.43 15.58 1.18
C VAL A 113 -3.81 16.54 2.29
N ASP A 114 -4.84 17.34 2.02
CA ASP A 114 -5.43 18.24 3.01
C ASP A 114 -6.01 17.49 4.23
N PRO A 115 -6.32 18.19 5.34
CA PRO A 115 -6.83 17.56 6.56
C PRO A 115 -8.16 16.81 6.39
N THR A 116 -8.84 16.99 5.26
CA THR A 116 -10.10 16.32 4.91
C THR A 116 -9.90 15.14 3.95
N GLY A 117 -8.70 14.94 3.41
CA GLY A 117 -8.40 13.90 2.42
C GLY A 117 -9.11 14.12 1.08
N THR A 118 -9.51 15.34 0.77
CA THR A 118 -10.28 15.71 -0.43
C THR A 118 -9.42 16.29 -1.53
N MET A 119 -8.32 16.95 -1.17
CA MET A 119 -7.43 17.61 -2.13
C MET A 119 -6.02 17.07 -2.00
N VAL A 120 -5.45 16.62 -3.12
CA VAL A 120 -4.01 16.33 -3.21
C VAL A 120 -3.26 17.64 -3.28
N VAL A 121 -2.43 17.90 -2.27
CA VAL A 121 -1.58 19.09 -2.15
C VAL A 121 -0.32 18.91 -2.97
N GLN A 122 0.30 17.73 -2.90
CA GLN A 122 1.40 17.34 -3.78
C GLN A 122 1.45 15.82 -3.97
N SER A 123 2.01 15.38 -5.10
CA SER A 123 2.25 13.96 -5.37
C SER A 123 3.73 13.63 -5.18
N ILE A 124 3.99 12.63 -4.31
CA ILE A 124 5.33 12.11 -4.07
C ILE A 124 5.65 11.05 -5.14
N THR A 125 4.66 10.29 -5.60
CA THR A 125 4.76 9.47 -6.82
C THR A 125 4.58 10.29 -8.10
N PRO A 126 4.81 9.72 -9.31
CA PRO A 126 4.31 10.32 -10.55
C PRO A 126 2.78 10.53 -10.50
N PRO A 127 2.22 11.52 -11.23
CA PRO A 127 0.77 11.82 -11.17
C PRO A 127 -0.16 10.64 -11.49
N ALA A 128 0.29 9.73 -12.37
CA ALA A 128 -0.46 8.51 -12.72
C ALA A 128 -0.20 7.34 -11.75
N GLY A 129 0.54 7.57 -10.68
CA GLY A 129 1.02 6.55 -9.76
C GLY A 129 2.16 5.69 -10.34
N LEU A 130 2.63 4.76 -9.52
CA LEU A 130 3.63 3.76 -9.90
C LEU A 130 2.91 2.46 -10.24
N ASN A 131 2.92 2.10 -11.52
CA ASN A 131 2.18 0.96 -12.04
C ASN A 131 2.99 -0.33 -11.95
N ASP A 132 2.31 -1.43 -11.63
CA ASP A 132 2.81 -2.79 -11.75
C ASP A 132 1.74 -3.71 -12.34
N GLY A 133 2.05 -4.35 -13.46
CA GLY A 133 1.07 -5.13 -14.23
C GLY A 133 0.07 -4.26 -15.00
N ILE A 134 -0.97 -4.90 -15.53
CA ILE A 134 -1.98 -4.28 -16.39
C ILE A 134 -3.27 -4.15 -15.60
N MET A 135 -3.81 -2.95 -15.41
CA MET A 135 -5.11 -2.73 -14.75
C MET A 135 -6.30 -3.12 -15.65
N ASN A 136 -6.33 -4.37 -16.10
CA ASN A 136 -7.38 -4.98 -16.93
C ASN A 136 -7.64 -6.40 -16.43
N PRO A 137 -8.88 -6.76 -16.06
CA PRO A 137 -9.19 -8.08 -15.52
C PRO A 137 -8.91 -9.24 -16.47
N LEU A 138 -8.93 -9.00 -17.79
CA LEU A 138 -8.62 -10.01 -18.79
C LEU A 138 -7.14 -10.39 -18.81
N ALA A 139 -6.25 -9.59 -18.22
CA ALA A 139 -4.82 -9.87 -18.22
C ALA A 139 -4.49 -11.25 -17.63
N GLY A 140 -5.22 -11.74 -16.63
CA GLY A 140 -5.04 -13.09 -16.07
C GLY A 140 -5.26 -14.24 -17.06
N VAL A 141 -6.05 -14.01 -18.11
CA VAL A 141 -6.34 -15.01 -19.17
C VAL A 141 -5.70 -14.67 -20.52
N THR A 142 -5.10 -13.48 -20.69
CA THR A 142 -4.47 -13.06 -21.96
C THR A 142 -2.97 -12.84 -21.88
N THR A 143 -2.47 -12.31 -20.76
CA THR A 143 -1.09 -11.78 -20.67
C THR A 143 -0.32 -12.44 -19.53
N ASP A 144 -0.89 -12.48 -18.33
CA ASP A 144 -0.33 -13.12 -17.14
C ASP A 144 -0.78 -14.59 -17.03
N VAL A 145 -0.69 -15.33 -18.14
CA VAL A 145 -1.16 -16.72 -18.24
C VAL A 145 -0.12 -17.77 -17.86
N SER A 146 1.15 -17.37 -17.74
CA SER A 146 2.27 -18.28 -17.44
C SER A 146 3.32 -17.60 -16.58
N ALA A 147 4.07 -18.41 -15.81
CA ALA A 147 5.17 -17.93 -14.98
C ALA A 147 6.31 -17.27 -15.80
N PRO A 148 7.05 -16.29 -15.23
CA PRO A 148 6.81 -15.70 -13.91
C PRO A 148 5.61 -14.75 -13.94
N TYR A 149 4.68 -14.95 -13.02
CA TYR A 149 3.52 -14.07 -12.87
C TYR A 149 3.93 -12.76 -12.18
N ASN A 150 3.22 -11.66 -12.45
CA ASN A 150 3.52 -10.35 -11.86
C ASN A 150 3.55 -10.37 -10.32
N TRP A 151 2.68 -11.17 -9.69
CA TRP A 151 2.67 -11.36 -8.23
C TRP A 151 3.93 -11.99 -7.65
N LYS A 152 4.81 -12.59 -8.46
CA LYS A 152 6.09 -13.12 -7.94
C LYS A 152 7.09 -12.03 -7.57
N THR A 153 6.78 -10.76 -7.82
CA THR A 153 7.70 -9.65 -7.55
C THR A 153 7.16 -8.70 -6.49
N LEU A 154 8.00 -8.37 -5.51
CA LEU A 154 7.75 -7.22 -4.65
C LEU A 154 8.24 -5.95 -5.35
N ARG A 155 7.43 -4.90 -5.34
CA ARG A 155 7.82 -3.59 -5.86
C ARG A 155 8.28 -2.70 -4.75
N GLN A 156 9.34 -1.95 -5.00
CA GLN A 156 9.93 -1.04 -4.03
C GLN A 156 10.02 0.37 -4.63
N TYR A 157 9.79 1.37 -3.78
CA TYR A 157 9.92 2.76 -4.13
C TYR A 157 10.50 3.55 -2.97
N SER A 158 11.35 4.54 -3.26
CA SER A 158 11.83 5.47 -2.26
C SER A 158 11.97 6.88 -2.84
N LYS A 159 11.67 7.89 -2.03
CA LYS A 159 11.85 9.28 -2.42
C LYS A 159 12.05 10.20 -1.21
N ILE A 160 12.87 11.22 -1.41
CA ILE A 160 13.00 12.37 -0.51
C ILE A 160 11.97 13.44 -0.92
N PHE A 161 11.26 14.00 0.04
CA PHE A 161 10.28 15.07 -0.18
C PHE A 161 10.21 16.00 1.03
N THR A 162 9.75 17.23 0.82
CA THR A 162 9.49 18.20 1.88
C THR A 162 7.98 18.41 1.98
N PRO A 163 7.35 18.17 3.13
CA PRO A 163 5.92 18.48 3.32
C PRO A 163 5.59 19.94 3.07
N MET A 164 4.37 20.22 2.57
CA MET A 164 3.88 21.58 2.35
C MET A 164 3.22 22.18 3.60
N SER A 165 2.62 21.35 4.46
CA SER A 165 2.05 21.77 5.74
C SER A 165 2.14 20.67 6.79
N THR A 166 2.22 21.04 8.06
CA THR A 166 2.09 20.11 9.20
C THR A 166 0.64 19.74 9.49
N ASP A 167 -0.33 20.49 8.97
CA ASP A 167 -1.75 20.18 9.13
C ASP A 167 -2.21 19.09 8.14
N ASN A 168 -1.43 18.86 7.09
CA ASN A 168 -1.70 17.88 6.06
C ASN A 168 -1.33 16.45 6.51
N PHE A 169 -1.75 15.48 5.71
CA PHE A 169 -1.40 14.08 5.90
C PHE A 169 -0.62 13.57 4.71
N ILE A 170 0.35 12.70 4.96
CA ILE A 170 0.85 11.83 3.90
C ILE A 170 -0.07 10.63 3.82
N VAL A 171 -0.50 10.24 2.63
CA VAL A 171 -1.36 9.09 2.42
C VAL A 171 -0.71 8.18 1.40
N LEU A 172 -0.52 6.93 1.80
CA LEU A 172 -0.20 5.85 0.89
C LEU A 172 -1.50 5.21 0.44
N THR A 173 -1.70 5.07 -0.87
CA THR A 173 -2.84 4.37 -1.45
C THR A 173 -2.36 3.35 -2.47
N VAL A 174 -2.79 2.10 -2.33
CA VAL A 174 -2.60 1.06 -3.35
C VAL A 174 -3.94 0.80 -4.02
N GLN A 175 -4.03 1.05 -5.32
CA GLN A 175 -5.10 0.52 -6.16
C GLN A 175 -4.71 -0.90 -6.55
N ALA A 176 -5.56 -1.89 -6.32
CA ALA A 176 -5.32 -3.28 -6.72
C ALA A 176 -6.54 -3.83 -7.47
N ILE A 177 -6.30 -4.74 -8.41
CA ILE A 177 -7.34 -5.40 -9.19
C ILE A 177 -7.27 -6.90 -9.00
N ASN A 178 -8.42 -7.56 -8.90
CA ASN A 178 -8.54 -9.00 -9.02
C ASN A 178 -8.77 -9.37 -10.50
N TYR A 179 -7.88 -10.14 -11.11
CA TYR A 179 -8.04 -10.61 -12.48
C TYR A 179 -9.08 -11.74 -12.60
N ASN A 180 -9.48 -12.01 -13.84
CA ASN A 180 -10.18 -13.24 -14.15
C ASN A 180 -9.28 -14.44 -13.86
N PRO A 181 -9.76 -15.45 -13.12
CA PRO A 181 -8.94 -16.60 -12.76
C PRO A 181 -8.57 -17.43 -13.99
N ASN A 182 -7.31 -17.86 -14.04
CA ASN A 182 -6.77 -18.74 -15.08
C ASN A 182 -5.91 -19.85 -14.44
N GLY A 183 -6.46 -20.52 -13.42
CA GLY A 183 -5.71 -21.45 -12.57
C GLY A 183 -6.34 -21.62 -11.20
N PRO A 184 -5.57 -21.99 -10.15
CA PRO A 184 -6.08 -22.15 -8.79
C PRO A 184 -6.59 -20.81 -8.21
N VAL A 185 -7.09 -20.85 -6.97
CA VAL A 185 -7.68 -19.70 -6.24
C VAL A 185 -6.81 -18.45 -6.42
N ASN A 186 -7.43 -17.33 -6.82
CA ASN A 186 -6.87 -15.98 -6.93
C ASN A 186 -7.48 -15.10 -5.83
N PRO A 187 -6.83 -14.99 -4.65
CA PRO A 187 -7.37 -14.21 -3.55
C PRO A 187 -7.20 -12.69 -3.64
N ALA A 188 -6.85 -12.09 -4.79
CA ALA A 188 -6.80 -10.63 -5.03
C ALA A 188 -5.89 -9.79 -4.10
N GLY A 189 -5.27 -10.44 -3.10
CA GLY A 189 -4.75 -9.79 -1.91
C GLY A 189 -3.65 -8.79 -2.20
N VAL A 190 -3.60 -7.75 -1.37
CA VAL A 190 -2.53 -6.76 -1.36
C VAL A 190 -1.86 -6.73 0.01
N ALA A 191 -0.54 -6.55 0.00
CA ALA A 191 0.23 -6.29 1.20
C ALA A 191 1.22 -5.16 0.92
N PHE A 192 1.41 -4.26 1.88
CA PHE A 192 2.37 -3.19 1.75
C PHE A 192 2.99 -2.80 3.09
N VAL A 193 4.20 -2.27 3.01
CA VAL A 193 4.90 -1.62 4.12
C VAL A 193 5.42 -0.28 3.62
N ALA A 194 5.24 0.78 4.41
CA ALA A 194 5.89 2.05 4.18
C ALA A 194 6.55 2.58 5.45
N ASP A 195 7.83 2.92 5.31
CA ASP A 195 8.64 3.56 6.32
C ASP A 195 8.81 5.05 6.00
N PHE A 196 8.54 5.88 6.98
CA PHE A 196 8.74 7.32 6.92
C PHE A 196 9.84 7.72 7.89
N TYR A 197 10.83 8.41 7.36
CA TYR A 197 11.96 8.96 8.11
C TYR A 197 12.00 10.46 7.94
N ARG A 198 12.52 11.16 8.94
CA ARG A 198 12.81 12.59 8.89
C ARG A 198 14.31 12.81 8.87
N SER A 199 14.77 13.71 8.01
CA SER A 199 16.13 14.20 8.02
C SER A 199 16.23 15.47 8.86
N LYS A 200 16.97 15.39 9.97
CA LYS A 200 17.35 16.56 10.74
C LYS A 200 18.71 17.09 10.25
N LEU A 201 18.71 18.32 9.72
CA LEU A 201 19.93 19.13 9.63
C LEU A 201 20.26 19.58 11.07
N LEU A 202 21.46 19.23 11.53
CA LEU A 202 21.94 19.63 12.86
C LEU A 202 22.39 21.09 12.83
#